data_AF-A0A096QVF7-F1
#
_entry.id   AF-A0A096QVF7-F1
#
_cell.length_a   1.000
_cell.length_b   1.000
_cell.length_c   1.000
_cell.angle_alpha   90.00
_cell.angle_beta   90.00
_cell.angle_gamma   90.00
#
_symmetry.space_group_name_H-M   'P 1'
#
loop_
_entity.id
_entity.type
_entity.pdbx_description
1 polymer ?
#
loop_
_entity_poly.entity_id
_entity_poly.type
_entity_poly.pdbx_seq_one_letter_code
_entity_poly.pdbx_strand_id
1 'polypeptide(L)'
;MASPSRKVLLGVTFERRLRSRTRQLFWAADLPVATTSRSLAAAAATTLPSGGSPAALLFSLRTISSTRLSKLSAFSDAPGPSVVDHKSIMQEDEFHKLADETIHDLLETLEEYGDSIQMDGFDIDYGNQVLTLRLGDLGTYVVNKQSPNRQIWLSSPVSGPSRFDWDAATNGWIYKRTGSNLVQLLEKEIGELCGTPVQLS
;
A
#
# COMPACT_ATOMS: atom_id res chain seq x y z
N MET A 1 45.74 47.04 23.26
CA MET A 1 46.67 46.15 22.54
C MET A 1 46.63 44.77 23.18
N ALA A 2 46.35 43.76 22.36
CA ALA A 2 46.56 42.31 22.51
C ALA A 2 46.19 41.60 23.84
N SER A 3 45.19 40.73 23.72
CA SER A 3 44.70 39.72 24.66
C SER A 3 45.75 38.62 24.97
N PRO A 4 45.56 37.89 26.09
CA PRO A 4 45.70 36.44 25.99
C PRO A 4 44.63 35.63 26.75
N SER A 5 44.31 34.47 26.16
CA SER A 5 44.04 33.17 26.80
C SER A 5 42.84 33.00 27.75
N ARG A 6 41.93 32.09 27.36
CA ARG A 6 41.65 30.83 28.08
C ARG A 6 40.63 29.95 27.36
N LYS A 7 41.02 28.69 27.13
CA LYS A 7 40.17 27.55 26.76
C LYS A 7 39.42 27.05 28.01
N VAL A 8 38.12 26.78 27.90
CA VAL A 8 37.26 26.00 28.82
C VAL A 8 36.20 25.35 27.91
N LEU A 9 36.25 24.05 27.60
CA LEU A 9 35.86 22.83 28.34
C LEU A 9 34.33 22.66 28.54
N LEU A 10 33.89 21.42 28.27
CA LEU A 10 32.58 20.78 28.50
C LEU A 10 31.51 21.10 27.43
N GLY A 11 31.02 20.15 26.63
CA GLY A 11 30.77 18.73 26.92
C GLY A 11 29.25 18.55 26.99
N VAL A 12 28.61 18.27 25.86
CA VAL A 12 27.18 17.93 25.80
C VAL A 12 27.04 16.61 25.05
N THR A 13 27.00 15.53 25.82
CA THR A 13 26.60 14.20 25.40
C THR A 13 25.08 14.17 25.26
N PHE A 14 24.56 13.89 24.06
CA PHE A 14 23.14 13.60 23.87
C PHE A 14 22.95 12.09 23.72
N GLU A 15 22.24 11.53 24.69
CA GLU A 15 21.94 10.11 24.87
C GLU A 15 21.10 9.54 23.72
N ARG A 16 21.51 8.35 23.25
CA ARG A 16 20.73 7.48 22.37
C ARG A 16 19.49 6.98 23.10
N ARG A 17 18.31 7.21 22.51
CA ARG A 17 17.09 6.46 22.86
C ARG A 17 16.77 5.45 21.78
N LEU A 18 17.14 4.19 22.03
CA LEU A 18 16.61 3.03 21.32
C LEU A 18 15.08 3.04 21.41
N ARG A 19 14.41 2.97 20.26
CA ARG A 19 13.08 2.39 20.13
C ARG A 19 13.10 1.36 19.00
N SER A 20 13.40 0.13 19.37
CA SER A 20 13.11 -1.07 18.62
C SER A 20 11.59 -1.29 18.62
N ARG A 21 10.96 -1.16 17.46
CA ARG A 21 9.66 -1.78 17.16
C ARG A 21 9.62 -2.18 15.69
N THR A 22 10.26 -3.31 15.41
CA THR A 22 10.03 -4.13 14.23
C THR A 22 8.56 -4.57 14.25
N ARG A 23 7.78 -4.14 13.27
CA ARG A 23 6.45 -4.69 13.01
C ARG A 23 6.52 -5.34 11.63
N GLN A 24 6.89 -6.62 11.62
CA GLN A 24 6.73 -7.46 10.44
C GLN A 24 5.25 -7.50 10.08
N LEU A 25 4.91 -7.00 8.89
CA LEU A 25 3.65 -7.31 8.24
C LEU A 25 3.98 -8.28 7.11
N PHE A 26 3.87 -9.56 7.41
CA PHE A 26 3.77 -10.61 6.40
C PHE A 26 2.40 -10.48 5.74
N TRP A 27 2.37 -10.26 4.43
CA TRP A 27 1.18 -10.53 3.63
C TRP A 27 1.48 -11.75 2.76
N ALA A 28 1.23 -12.94 3.30
CA ALA A 28 1.22 -14.17 2.53
C ALA A 28 -0.13 -14.25 1.82
N ALA A 29 -0.12 -14.19 0.49
CA ALA A 29 -1.24 -14.62 -0.34
C ALA A 29 -0.86 -15.99 -0.94
N ASP A 30 -0.99 -17.05 -0.14
CA ASP A 30 -0.97 -18.42 -0.64
C ASP A 30 -2.35 -18.77 -1.20
N LEU A 31 -2.40 -19.04 -2.50
CA LEU A 31 -3.53 -19.65 -3.19
C LEU A 31 -3.55 -21.15 -2.91
N PRO A 32 -4.67 -21.76 -2.47
CA PRO A 32 -4.80 -23.21 -2.49
C PRO A 32 -5.26 -23.69 -3.86
N VAL A 33 -4.36 -24.36 -4.60
CA VAL A 33 -4.76 -25.32 -5.64
C VAL A 33 -4.73 -26.71 -5.00
N ALA A 34 -5.88 -27.37 -4.87
CA ALA A 34 -5.92 -28.78 -4.50
C ALA A 34 -7.15 -29.48 -5.08
N THR A 35 -6.83 -30.39 -5.98
CA THR A 35 -7.64 -31.33 -6.72
C THR A 35 -8.07 -32.51 -5.83
N THR A 36 -9.37 -32.86 -5.90
CA THR A 36 -9.96 -34.23 -5.82
C THR A 36 -9.62 -35.16 -4.63
N SER A 37 -10.60 -35.41 -3.73
CA SER A 37 -11.19 -36.76 -3.51
C SER A 37 -11.99 -36.93 -2.21
N ARG A 38 -13.19 -37.52 -2.39
CA ARG A 38 -13.83 -38.59 -1.60
C ARG A 38 -14.09 -38.37 -0.10
N SER A 39 -15.37 -38.24 0.24
CA SER A 39 -15.93 -38.63 1.55
C SER A 39 -16.81 -39.87 1.41
N LEU A 40 -16.56 -40.83 2.29
CA LEU A 40 -17.25 -42.11 2.47
C LEU A 40 -18.62 -41.90 3.15
N ALA A 41 -19.64 -42.66 2.73
CA ALA A 41 -20.89 -42.81 3.46
C ALA A 41 -21.05 -44.28 3.89
N ALA A 42 -21.28 -44.47 5.20
CA ALA A 42 -21.29 -45.74 5.91
C ALA A 42 -22.66 -46.43 5.89
N ALA A 43 -22.64 -47.77 5.99
CA ALA A 43 -23.79 -48.64 6.17
C ALA A 43 -23.92 -49.06 7.65
N ALA A 44 -25.15 -49.07 8.19
CA ALA A 44 -25.49 -49.82 9.40
C ALA A 44 -26.99 -50.15 9.41
N ALA A 45 -27.30 -51.44 9.56
CA ALA A 45 -28.64 -51.99 9.57
C ALA A 45 -29.09 -52.35 11.00
N THR A 46 -30.35 -52.04 11.27
CA THR A 46 -31.34 -52.78 12.08
C THR A 46 -31.00 -53.20 13.51
N THR A 47 -31.67 -52.60 14.49
CA THR A 47 -32.60 -53.29 15.41
C THR A 47 -33.32 -52.29 16.34
N LEU A 48 -34.46 -52.75 16.85
CA LEU A 48 -35.69 -52.03 17.26
C LEU A 48 -35.82 -52.06 18.82
N PRO A 49 -36.92 -51.61 19.46
CA PRO A 49 -37.00 -50.39 20.27
C PRO A 49 -37.37 -50.61 21.75
N SER A 50 -37.42 -49.52 22.52
CA SER A 50 -38.18 -49.31 23.77
C SER A 50 -37.68 -47.96 24.32
N GLY A 51 -38.42 -46.93 24.72
CA GLY A 51 -39.81 -46.68 25.07
C GLY A 51 -39.76 -45.38 25.91
N GLY A 52 -40.71 -44.45 25.76
CA GLY A 52 -40.82 -43.27 26.63
C GLY A 52 -40.86 -41.92 25.91
N SER A 53 -42.00 -41.23 26.06
CA SER A 53 -42.49 -40.04 25.34
C SER A 53 -41.91 -38.67 25.80
N PRO A 54 -42.23 -37.56 25.08
CA PRO A 54 -41.38 -36.37 24.89
C PRO A 54 -41.92 -35.04 25.47
N ALA A 55 -41.09 -33.99 25.45
CA ALA A 55 -41.48 -32.57 25.38
C ALA A 55 -40.30 -31.76 24.77
N ALA A 56 -40.40 -31.20 23.56
CA ALA A 56 -40.90 -29.85 23.21
C ALA A 56 -39.93 -28.75 23.72
N LEU A 57 -39.43 -27.72 23.00
CA LEU A 57 -39.82 -26.98 21.80
C LEU A 57 -38.61 -26.18 21.22
N LEU A 58 -38.56 -26.10 19.88
CA LEU A 58 -38.34 -24.95 18.98
C LEU A 58 -37.54 -23.69 19.43
N PHE A 59 -36.57 -23.29 18.60
CA PHE A 59 -36.24 -21.87 18.40
C PHE A 59 -36.13 -21.52 16.91
N SER A 60 -36.82 -20.43 16.56
CA SER A 60 -37.19 -19.97 15.22
C SER A 60 -36.10 -19.15 14.49
N LEU A 61 -36.17 -19.18 13.15
CA LEU A 61 -35.43 -18.34 12.20
C LEU A 61 -36.02 -16.91 12.16
N ARG A 62 -35.16 -15.88 12.09
CA ARG A 62 -35.56 -14.48 11.90
C ARG A 62 -35.63 -14.13 10.41
N THR A 63 -36.78 -13.61 10.00
CA THR A 63 -37.14 -13.07 8.68
C THR A 63 -36.61 -11.65 8.45
N ILE A 64 -36.48 -11.33 7.16
CA ILE A 64 -36.00 -10.09 6.54
C ILE A 64 -37.02 -8.95 6.74
N SER A 65 -36.54 -7.76 7.14
CA SER A 65 -37.34 -6.53 7.18
C SER A 65 -37.15 -5.70 5.92
N SER A 66 -38.26 -5.43 5.22
CA SER A 66 -38.39 -4.44 4.14
C SER A 66 -39.37 -3.36 4.58
N THR A 67 -38.91 -2.10 4.58
CA THR A 67 -39.67 -0.86 4.81
C THR A 67 -38.85 0.24 4.14
N ARG A 68 -39.34 1.20 3.34
CA ARG A 68 -40.67 1.71 2.97
C ARG A 68 -40.53 2.38 1.60
N LEU A 69 -41.59 2.30 0.81
CA LEU A 69 -41.84 3.11 -0.38
C LEU A 69 -42.55 4.42 0.05
N SER A 70 -42.07 5.58 -0.40
CA SER A 70 -42.82 6.83 -0.30
C SER A 70 -42.58 7.76 -1.48
N LYS A 71 -43.66 7.88 -2.28
CA LYS A 71 -44.23 9.12 -2.84
C LYS A 71 -43.50 9.79 -4.02
N LEU A 72 -44.14 9.68 -5.19
CA LEU A 72 -43.97 10.56 -6.33
C LEU A 72 -44.35 12.01 -5.99
N SER A 73 -43.53 12.96 -6.47
CA SER A 73 -43.97 14.29 -6.88
C SER A 73 -43.38 14.56 -8.26
N ALA A 74 -44.27 14.85 -9.20
CA ALA A 74 -43.95 15.41 -10.51
C ALA A 74 -43.32 16.82 -10.36
N PHE A 75 -42.82 17.33 -11.49
CA PHE A 75 -42.47 18.72 -11.82
C PHE A 75 -40.97 19.04 -11.95
N SER A 76 -40.67 19.45 -13.19
CA SER A 76 -39.62 20.36 -13.64
C SER A 76 -38.33 19.75 -14.21
N ASP A 77 -38.28 19.81 -15.55
CA ASP A 77 -37.08 19.91 -16.38
C ASP A 77 -36.02 20.82 -15.74
N ALA A 78 -34.89 20.24 -15.35
CA ALA A 78 -33.62 20.95 -15.19
C ALA A 78 -32.49 19.90 -15.27
N PRO A 79 -31.47 20.06 -16.14
CA PRO A 79 -30.33 19.16 -16.16
C PRO A 79 -29.55 19.32 -14.85
N GLY A 80 -29.61 18.31 -13.98
CA GLY A 80 -28.82 18.27 -12.76
C GLY A 80 -27.33 18.31 -13.11
N PRO A 81 -26.51 19.15 -12.44
CA PRO A 81 -25.08 19.17 -12.66
C PRO A 81 -24.47 18.02 -11.84
N SER A 82 -24.12 16.89 -12.48
CA SER A 82 -23.08 15.94 -12.01
C SER A 82 -23.25 14.54 -12.62
N VAL A 83 -23.10 14.44 -13.94
CA VAL A 83 -22.50 13.21 -14.48
C VAL A 83 -21.00 13.47 -14.42
N VAL A 84 -20.36 13.08 -13.31
CA VAL A 84 -18.91 12.89 -13.30
C VAL A 84 -18.63 11.84 -14.35
N ASP A 85 -18.19 12.28 -15.54
CA ASP A 85 -17.94 11.44 -16.69
C ASP A 85 -16.93 10.36 -16.28
N HIS A 86 -17.38 9.10 -16.29
CA HIS A 86 -16.62 7.95 -15.80
C HIS A 86 -15.41 7.67 -16.71
N LYS A 87 -15.33 8.40 -17.82
CA LYS A 87 -14.15 8.61 -18.66
C LYS A 87 -12.96 9.20 -17.90
N SER A 88 -13.17 9.76 -16.70
CA SER A 88 -12.09 10.24 -15.82
C SER A 88 -11.44 9.12 -14.98
N ILE A 89 -11.70 7.85 -15.27
CA ILE A 89 -11.01 6.70 -14.69
C ILE A 89 -10.10 6.13 -15.80
N MET A 90 -8.80 6.39 -15.70
CA MET A 90 -7.71 5.88 -16.56
C MET A 90 -7.95 4.43 -16.98
N GLN A 91 -7.81 4.09 -18.27
CA GLN A 91 -8.01 2.70 -18.73
C GLN A 91 -7.01 1.74 -18.08
N GLU A 92 -7.37 0.47 -17.93
CA GLU A 92 -6.49 -0.52 -17.27
C GLU A 92 -5.16 -0.68 -18.00
N ASP A 93 -5.20 -0.84 -19.33
CA ASP A 93 -4.00 -0.96 -20.16
C ASP A 93 -3.10 0.28 -20.07
N GLU A 94 -3.72 1.46 -20.00
CA GLU A 94 -3.04 2.74 -19.84
C GLU A 94 -2.35 2.83 -18.47
N PHE A 95 -3.04 2.42 -17.39
CA PHE A 95 -2.44 2.29 -16.06
C PHE A 95 -1.23 1.36 -16.08
N HIS A 96 -1.37 0.18 -16.69
CA HIS A 96 -0.28 -0.79 -16.74
C HIS A 96 0.94 -0.20 -17.44
N LYS A 97 0.75 0.41 -18.61
CA LYS A 97 1.82 1.05 -19.37
C LYS A 97 2.54 2.13 -18.55
N LEU A 98 1.78 3.08 -18.00
CA LEU A 98 2.35 4.22 -17.26
C LEU A 98 3.04 3.79 -15.97
N ALA A 99 2.46 2.83 -15.24
CA ALA A 99 3.05 2.33 -14.01
C ALA A 99 4.33 1.53 -14.28
N ASP A 100 4.36 0.72 -15.34
CA ASP A 100 5.55 -0.04 -15.72
C ASP A 100 6.67 0.88 -16.22
N GLU A 101 6.34 1.88 -17.04
CA GLU A 101 7.28 2.93 -17.48
C GLU A 101 7.88 3.66 -16.29
N THR A 102 7.04 4.16 -15.37
CA THR A 102 7.53 4.87 -14.17
C THR A 102 8.44 4.00 -13.29
N ILE A 103 8.07 2.73 -13.07
CA ILE A 103 8.87 1.83 -12.23
C ILE A 103 10.20 1.48 -12.91
N HIS A 104 10.19 1.32 -14.23
CA HIS A 104 11.40 1.06 -15.01
C HIS A 104 12.36 2.24 -14.97
N ASP A 105 11.86 3.46 -15.17
CA ASP A 105 12.66 4.69 -15.09
C ASP A 105 13.26 4.87 -13.69
N LEU A 106 12.46 4.61 -12.64
CA LEU A 106 12.94 4.61 -11.25
C LEU A 106 14.03 3.57 -11.02
N LEU A 107 13.91 2.37 -11.58
CA LEU A 107 14.91 1.31 -11.45
C LEU A 107 16.24 1.75 -12.06
N GLU A 108 16.23 2.20 -13.32
CA GLU A 108 17.43 2.60 -14.07
C GLU A 108 18.15 3.77 -13.38
N THR A 109 17.40 4.82 -13.01
CA THR A 109 17.97 6.02 -12.36
C THR A 109 18.51 5.74 -10.96
N LEU A 110 17.87 4.85 -10.19
CA LEU A 110 18.35 4.47 -8.87
C LEU A 110 19.54 3.52 -8.92
N GLU A 111 19.61 2.62 -9.91
CA GLU A 111 20.80 1.79 -10.16
C GLU A 111 22.01 2.67 -10.48
N GLU A 112 21.89 3.62 -11.41
CA GLU A 112 22.95 4.57 -11.74
C GLU A 112 23.36 5.43 -10.53
N TYR A 113 22.37 5.89 -9.76
CA TYR A 113 22.64 6.63 -8.52
C TYR A 113 23.41 5.77 -7.51
N GLY A 114 23.00 4.52 -7.32
CA GLY A 114 23.66 3.53 -6.46
C GLY A 114 25.13 3.31 -6.79
N ASP A 115 25.45 3.21 -8.08
CA ASP A 115 26.83 3.07 -8.55
C ASP A 115 27.68 4.33 -8.26
N SER A 116 27.04 5.52 -8.22
CA SER A 116 27.70 6.77 -7.89
C SER A 116 27.96 6.94 -6.39
N ILE A 117 27.02 6.49 -5.54
CA ILE A 117 27.11 6.56 -4.09
C ILE A 117 27.60 5.22 -3.54
N GLN A 118 28.92 5.08 -3.36
CA GLN A 118 29.54 3.88 -2.76
C GLN A 118 29.14 3.70 -1.28
N MET A 119 27.89 3.35 -1.03
CA MET A 119 27.30 3.16 0.28
C MET A 119 27.20 1.67 0.60
N ASP A 120 27.57 1.31 1.82
CA ASP A 120 27.45 -0.07 2.30
C ASP A 120 25.97 -0.46 2.45
N GLY A 121 25.59 -1.59 1.87
CA GLY A 121 24.21 -2.10 1.90
C GLY A 121 23.23 -1.41 0.94
N PHE A 122 23.71 -0.67 -0.06
CA PHE A 122 22.87 -0.26 -1.19
C PHE A 122 22.52 -1.49 -2.04
N ASP A 123 21.23 -1.72 -2.26
CA ASP A 123 20.73 -2.82 -3.08
C ASP A 123 19.35 -2.45 -3.62
N ILE A 124 19.09 -2.78 -4.89
CA ILE A 124 17.81 -2.52 -5.55
C ILE A 124 17.36 -3.79 -6.26
N ASP A 125 16.11 -4.18 -6.01
CA ASP A 125 15.51 -5.38 -6.58
C ASP A 125 14.11 -5.06 -7.10
N TYR A 126 13.78 -5.59 -8.28
CA TYR A 126 12.46 -5.45 -8.88
C TYR A 126 11.90 -6.82 -9.25
N GLY A 127 10.84 -7.23 -8.55
CA GLY A 127 10.20 -8.52 -8.74
C GLY A 127 8.73 -8.49 -8.36
N ASN A 128 7.91 -9.27 -9.06
CA ASN A 128 6.48 -9.41 -8.78
C ASN A 128 5.72 -8.06 -8.70
N GLN A 129 6.11 -7.08 -9.52
CA GLN A 129 5.58 -5.71 -9.54
C GLN A 129 5.85 -4.89 -8.26
N VAL A 130 6.90 -5.28 -7.52
CA VAL A 130 7.39 -4.60 -6.32
C VAL A 130 8.85 -4.24 -6.53
N LEU A 131 9.15 -2.94 -6.46
CA LEU A 131 10.52 -2.41 -6.43
C LEU A 131 10.90 -2.19 -4.97
N THR A 132 12.02 -2.78 -4.55
CA THR A 132 12.57 -2.68 -3.21
C THR A 132 13.93 -2.02 -3.29
N LEU A 133 14.07 -0.84 -2.69
CA LEU A 133 15.33 -0.11 -2.59
C LEU A 133 15.80 -0.16 -1.14
N ARG A 134 16.96 -0.76 -0.90
CA ARG A 134 17.64 -0.84 0.39
C ARG A 134 18.76 0.18 0.41
N LEU A 135 18.75 1.06 1.42
CA LEU A 135 19.78 2.08 1.63
C LEU A 135 20.60 1.75 2.89
N GLY A 136 20.96 0.48 3.06
CA GLY A 136 21.66 -0.01 4.25
C GLY A 136 20.94 0.35 5.56
N ASP A 137 21.65 1.00 6.47
CA ASP A 137 21.13 1.44 7.78
C ASP A 137 20.12 2.59 7.70
N LEU A 138 19.99 3.27 6.56
CA LEU A 138 19.07 4.40 6.36
C LEU A 138 17.62 3.94 6.18
N GLY A 139 17.42 2.67 5.82
CA GLY A 139 16.11 2.03 5.72
C GLY A 139 15.85 1.39 4.37
N THR A 140 14.59 0.99 4.17
CA THR A 140 14.14 0.31 2.95
C THR A 140 12.88 0.96 2.43
N TYR A 141 12.92 1.34 1.16
CA TYR A 141 11.79 1.82 0.39
C TYR A 141 11.15 0.65 -0.35
N VAL A 142 9.83 0.63 -0.41
CA VAL A 142 9.07 -0.35 -1.19
C VAL A 142 8.07 0.39 -2.05
N VAL A 143 8.21 0.27 -3.37
CA VAL A 143 7.27 0.78 -4.37
C VAL A 143 6.51 -0.40 -4.96
N ASN A 144 5.19 -0.36 -4.92
CA ASN A 144 4.35 -1.48 -5.33
C ASN A 144 3.25 -1.01 -6.30
N LYS A 145 3.13 -1.70 -7.44
CA LYS A 145 2.04 -1.50 -8.39
C LYS A 145 0.76 -2.15 -7.90
N GLN A 146 -0.28 -1.34 -7.68
CA GLN A 146 -1.58 -1.79 -7.18
C GLN A 146 -2.62 -1.75 -8.29
N SER A 147 -2.58 -2.75 -9.17
CA SER A 147 -3.44 -2.87 -10.35
C SER A 147 -4.95 -2.76 -10.07
N PRO A 148 -5.51 -3.41 -9.03
CA PRO A 148 -6.95 -3.29 -8.75
C PRO A 148 -7.40 -1.86 -8.43
N ASN A 149 -6.51 -1.06 -7.85
CA ASN A 149 -6.79 0.32 -7.47
C ASN A 149 -6.29 1.35 -8.49
N ARG A 150 -5.54 0.91 -9.52
CA ARG A 150 -4.83 1.77 -10.48
C ARG A 150 -3.94 2.81 -9.79
N GLN A 151 -3.16 2.35 -8.81
CA GLN A 151 -2.30 3.18 -7.99
C GLN A 151 -0.87 2.64 -7.93
N ILE A 152 0.07 3.51 -7.57
CA ILE A 152 1.38 3.12 -7.07
C ILE A 152 1.42 3.39 -5.58
N TRP A 153 1.82 2.41 -4.80
CA TRP A 153 1.99 2.54 -3.35
C TRP A 153 3.46 2.65 -3.01
N LEU A 154 3.77 3.55 -2.08
CA LEU A 154 5.10 3.74 -1.52
C LEU A 154 5.06 3.42 -0.03
N SER A 155 6.01 2.63 0.44
CA SER A 155 6.37 2.55 1.85
C SER A 155 7.74 3.20 2.01
N SER A 156 7.76 4.43 2.55
CA SER A 156 8.99 5.15 2.87
C SER A 156 9.37 4.91 4.34
N PRO A 157 10.67 4.72 4.67
CA PRO A 157 11.14 4.73 6.05
C PRO A 157 11.03 6.11 6.72
N VAL A 158 10.90 7.19 5.95
CA VAL A 158 10.84 8.58 6.41
C VAL A 158 9.39 9.07 6.55
N SER A 159 8.62 9.08 5.46
CA SER A 159 7.24 9.58 5.44
C SER A 159 6.17 8.52 5.72
N GLY A 160 6.54 7.25 5.73
CA GLY A 160 5.62 6.13 5.92
C GLY A 160 4.85 5.75 4.64
N PRO A 161 3.68 5.11 4.78
CA PRO A 161 2.92 4.61 3.63
C PRO A 161 2.14 5.73 2.92
N SER A 162 2.30 5.80 1.61
CA SER A 162 1.61 6.75 0.72
C SER A 162 1.08 6.04 -0.52
N ARG A 163 0.01 6.59 -1.12
CA ARG A 163 -0.65 6.02 -2.31
C ARG A 163 -0.80 7.12 -3.35
N PHE A 164 -0.35 6.86 -4.56
CA PHE A 164 -0.33 7.83 -5.63
C PHE A 164 -1.30 7.42 -6.72
N ASP A 165 -2.12 8.37 -7.13
CA ASP A 165 -2.99 8.26 -8.29
C ASP A 165 -2.33 8.98 -9.46
N TRP A 166 -2.55 8.50 -10.68
CA TRP A 166 -2.10 9.23 -11.85
C TRP A 166 -2.89 10.52 -12.04
N ASP A 167 -2.19 11.63 -12.24
CA ASP A 167 -2.76 12.90 -12.65
C ASP A 167 -2.31 13.21 -14.09
N ALA A 168 -3.27 13.20 -15.01
CA ALA A 168 -3.05 13.52 -16.41
C ALA A 168 -2.68 15.01 -16.62
N ALA A 169 -3.02 15.90 -15.68
CA ALA A 169 -2.67 17.32 -15.79
C ALA A 169 -1.18 17.57 -15.54
N THR A 170 -0.58 16.85 -14.59
CA THR A 170 0.86 16.96 -14.27
C THR A 170 1.72 15.90 -14.96
N ASN A 171 1.09 14.95 -15.67
CA ASN A 171 1.74 13.77 -16.25
C ASN A 171 2.58 13.01 -15.20
N GLY A 172 1.99 12.75 -14.03
CA GLY A 172 2.73 12.16 -12.92
C GLY A 172 1.85 11.59 -11.82
N TRP A 173 2.50 10.87 -10.90
CA TRP A 173 1.84 10.19 -9.79
C TRP A 173 1.71 11.12 -8.59
N ILE A 174 0.48 11.50 -8.24
CA ILE A 174 0.17 12.49 -7.20
C ILE A 174 -0.51 11.84 -6.01
N TYR A 175 -0.04 12.16 -4.80
CA TYR A 175 -0.72 11.79 -3.58
C TYR A 175 -1.82 12.79 -3.24
N LYS A 176 -3.08 12.42 -3.46
CA LYS A 176 -4.24 13.31 -3.22
C LYS A 176 -4.32 13.93 -1.82
N ARG A 177 -3.75 13.29 -0.79
CA ARG A 177 -3.81 13.81 0.60
C ARG A 177 -2.87 15.00 0.81
N THR A 178 -1.67 14.96 0.23
CA THR A 178 -0.61 15.98 0.45
C THR A 178 -0.35 16.84 -0.78
N GLY A 179 -0.81 16.42 -1.96
CA GLY A 179 -0.48 17.02 -3.25
C GLY A 179 0.95 16.71 -3.72
N SER A 180 1.65 15.79 -3.07
CA SER A 180 3.05 15.49 -3.39
C SER A 180 3.16 14.57 -4.62
N ASN A 181 4.12 14.83 -5.50
CA ASN A 181 4.47 13.95 -6.60
C ASN A 181 5.41 12.82 -6.12
N LEU A 182 5.21 11.60 -6.62
CA LEU A 182 6.01 10.41 -6.25
C LEU A 182 7.50 10.62 -6.50
N VAL A 183 7.87 11.07 -7.70
CA VAL A 183 9.27 11.22 -8.13
C VAL A 183 9.94 12.30 -7.29
N GLN A 184 9.30 13.47 -7.16
CA GLN A 184 9.82 14.57 -6.35
C GLN A 184 9.95 14.20 -4.86
N LEU A 185 9.03 13.39 -4.34
CA LEU A 185 9.11 12.92 -2.96
C LEU A 185 10.33 12.00 -2.77
N LEU A 186 10.54 11.06 -3.70
CA LEU A 186 11.70 10.16 -3.67
C LEU A 186 13.01 10.94 -3.84
N GLU A 187 13.09 11.87 -4.78
CA GLU A 187 14.27 12.73 -4.98
C GLU A 187 14.65 13.47 -3.71
N LYS A 188 13.65 14.05 -3.05
CA LYS A 188 13.83 14.76 -1.79
C LYS A 188 14.31 13.84 -0.67
N GLU A 189 13.59 12.75 -0.41
CA GLU A 189 13.89 11.88 0.73
C GLU A 189 15.23 11.14 0.55
N ILE A 190 15.52 10.63 -0.64
CA ILE A 190 16.78 9.95 -0.94
C ILE A 190 17.94 10.94 -0.88
N GLY A 191 17.76 12.14 -1.43
CA GLY A 191 18.78 13.19 -1.37
C GLY A 191 19.08 13.66 0.06
N GLU A 192 18.05 13.77 0.91
CA GLU A 192 18.20 14.10 2.33
C GLU A 192 18.90 12.98 3.12
N LEU A 193 18.59 11.71 2.83
CA LEU A 193 19.19 10.55 3.51
C LEU A 193 20.65 10.31 3.11
N CYS A 194 20.95 10.37 1.82
CA CYS A 194 22.29 10.09 1.29
C CYS A 194 23.22 11.32 1.37
N GLY A 195 22.67 12.52 1.55
CA GLY A 195 23.42 13.77 1.56
C GLY A 195 23.92 14.24 0.19
N THR A 196 23.56 13.52 -0.88
CA THR A 196 23.85 13.88 -2.28
C THR A 196 22.54 14.02 -3.05
N PRO A 197 22.32 15.10 -3.81
CA PRO A 197 21.11 15.25 -4.59
C PRO A 197 21.00 14.14 -5.66
N VAL A 198 19.80 13.61 -5.86
CA VAL A 198 19.47 12.65 -6.91
C VAL A 198 18.52 13.30 -7.91
N GLN A 199 18.66 12.97 -9.19
CA GLN A 199 17.76 13.39 -10.27
C GLN A 199 17.08 12.14 -10.80
N LEU A 200 15.75 12.06 -10.67
CA LEU A 200 14.92 10.94 -11.11
C LEU A 200 13.98 11.35 -12.26
N SER A 201 14.13 12.57 -12.79
CA SER A 201 13.28 13.16 -13.85
C SER A 201 14.08 13.73 -15.02
#